data_AF-A0A840USZ5-F1
#
_entry.id   AF-A0A840USZ5-F1
#
_cell.length_a   1.000
_cell.length_b   1.000
_cell.length_c   1.000
_cell.angle_alpha   90.00
_cell.angle_beta   90.00
_cell.angle_gamma   90.00
#
_symmetry.space_group_name_H-M   'P 1'
#
loop_
_entity.id
_entity.type
_entity.pdbx_description
1 polymer ?
#
loop_
_entity_poly.entity_id
_entity_poly.type
_entity_poly.pdbx_seq_one_letter_code
_entity_poly.pdbx_strand_id
1 'polypeptide(L)'
;MKELVCHIQAEYAGKPVTTMTLEMPTELLEQINRTAALEDTDAASIINCFVHQGLMNNKAAVKRLEFAEHARKVMKGQGINQDTIDEIFIKLGS
;
A
#
# COMPACT_ATOMS: atom_id res chain seq x y z
N MET A 1 14.72 -20.38 16.96
CA MET A 1 13.40 -20.30 16.29
C MET A 1 13.61 -19.53 15.00
N LYS A 2 13.20 -20.05 13.84
CA LYS A 2 13.22 -19.28 12.60
C LYS A 2 12.00 -18.36 12.64
N GLU A 3 12.21 -17.05 12.80
CA GLU A 3 11.14 -16.07 12.63
C GLU A 3 10.80 -16.03 11.14
N LEU A 4 9.55 -16.35 10.80
CA LEU A 4 9.04 -16.21 9.44
C LEU A 4 9.12 -14.74 9.05
N VAL A 5 9.88 -14.46 7.99
CA VAL A 5 10.14 -13.07 7.56
C VAL A 5 8.84 -12.39 7.13
N CYS A 6 7.92 -13.15 6.51
CA CYS A 6 6.66 -12.61 6.06
C CYS A 6 5.63 -13.73 5.82
N HIS A 7 4.34 -13.47 6.14
CA HIS A 7 3.26 -14.45 5.98
C HIS A 7 2.09 -13.81 5.23
N ILE A 8 1.75 -14.34 4.06
CA ILE A 8 0.53 -13.99 3.32
C ILE A 8 -0.43 -15.17 3.40
N GLN A 9 -1.67 -14.92 3.84
CA GLN A 9 -2.73 -15.92 3.72
C GLN A 9 -3.11 -16.07 2.24
N ALA A 10 -2.98 -17.29 1.71
CA ALA A 10 -3.19 -17.63 0.31
C ALA A 10 -4.70 -17.61 -0.07
N GLU A 11 -5.32 -16.44 -0.11
CA GLU A 11 -6.67 -16.26 -0.66
C GLU A 11 -6.66 -15.28 -1.86
N TYR A 12 -5.99 -15.72 -2.92
CA TYR A 12 -5.94 -15.02 -4.21
C TYR A 12 -6.78 -15.69 -5.31
N ALA A 13 -7.32 -16.89 -5.07
CA ALA A 13 -8.15 -17.59 -6.06
C ALA A 13 -9.43 -16.79 -6.37
N GLY A 14 -9.56 -16.32 -7.61
CA GLY A 14 -10.75 -15.62 -8.12
C GLY A 14 -10.75 -14.08 -8.00
N LYS A 15 -9.65 -13.45 -7.56
CA LYS A 15 -9.53 -11.98 -7.53
C LYS A 15 -8.85 -11.43 -8.79
N PRO A 16 -9.16 -10.18 -9.21
CA PRO A 16 -8.45 -9.54 -10.30
C PRO A 16 -6.95 -9.46 -9.99
N VAL A 17 -6.11 -9.84 -10.96
CA VAL A 17 -4.65 -9.76 -10.84
C VAL A 17 -4.11 -8.68 -11.76
N THR A 18 -2.99 -8.07 -11.37
CA THR A 18 -2.24 -7.12 -12.18
C THR A 18 -0.77 -7.51 -12.20
N THR A 19 -0.07 -7.16 -13.27
CA THR A 19 1.37 -7.36 -13.40
C THR A 19 2.08 -6.04 -13.15
N MET A 20 3.18 -6.08 -12.40
CA MET A 20 4.00 -4.91 -12.10
C MET A 20 5.45 -5.21 -12.45
N THR A 21 6.13 -4.24 -13.06
CA THR A 21 7.58 -4.26 -13.26
C THR A 21 8.20 -3.33 -12.24
N LEU A 22 9.20 -3.81 -11.51
CA LEU A 22 9.90 -3.05 -10.48
C LEU A 22 11.37 -2.91 -10.87
N GLU A 23 11.85 -1.67 -10.97
CA GLU A 23 13.28 -1.39 -11.04
C GLU A 23 13.82 -1.31 -9.61
N MET A 24 14.91 -2.01 -9.34
CA MET A 24 15.55 -2.01 -8.02
C MET A 24 17.06 -2.17 -8.11
N PRO A 25 17.81 -1.69 -7.11
CA PRO A 25 19.25 -1.91 -7.04
C PRO A 25 19.61 -3.39 -7.02
N THR A 26 20.68 -3.77 -7.72
CA THR A 26 21.13 -5.17 -7.80
C THR A 26 21.43 -5.77 -6.43
N GLU A 27 22.00 -5.00 -5.50
CA GLU A 27 22.29 -5.44 -4.13
C GLU A 27 21.02 -5.82 -3.36
N LEU A 28 19.93 -5.07 -3.55
CA LEU A 28 18.65 -5.36 -2.93
C LEU A 28 18.05 -6.66 -3.49
N LEU A 29 18.13 -6.85 -4.81
CA LEU A 29 17.69 -8.09 -5.45
C LEU A 29 18.47 -9.31 -4.95
N GLU A 30 19.78 -9.17 -4.74
CA GLU A 30 20.61 -10.25 -4.18
C GLU A 30 20.19 -10.61 -2.74
N GLN A 31 19.92 -9.61 -1.91
CA GLN A 31 19.42 -9.84 -0.54
C GLN A 31 18.07 -10.55 -0.55
N ILE A 32 17.13 -10.13 -1.42
CA ILE A 32 15.83 -10.77 -1.56
C ILE A 32 15.98 -12.24 -1.96
N ASN A 33 16.87 -12.54 -2.92
CA ASN A 33 17.13 -13.92 -3.35
C ASN A 33 17.71 -14.78 -2.22
N ARG A 34 18.62 -14.23 -1.40
CA ARG A 34 19.16 -14.93 -0.23
C ARG A 34 18.08 -15.20 0.80
N THR A 35 17.21 -14.22 1.08
CA THR A 35 16.09 -14.39 2.01
C THR A 35 15.10 -15.44 1.50
N ALA A 36 14.77 -15.42 0.21
CA ALA A 36 13.90 -16.40 -0.41
C ALA A 36 14.45 -17.84 -0.24
N ALA A 37 15.76 -18.03 -0.45
CA ALA A 37 16.42 -19.31 -0.23
C ALA A 37 16.40 -19.78 1.24
N LEU A 38 16.49 -18.85 2.21
CA LEU A 38 16.43 -19.19 3.64
C LEU A 38 15.02 -19.61 4.09
N GLU A 39 13.99 -19.03 3.46
CA GLU A 39 12.57 -19.28 3.72
C GLU A 39 11.97 -20.38 2.83
N ASP A 40 12.79 -21.03 1.99
CA ASP A 40 12.36 -22.06 1.03
C ASP A 40 11.21 -21.59 0.12
N THR A 41 11.35 -20.38 -0.41
CA THR A 41 10.36 -19.72 -1.27
C THR A 41 11.03 -19.00 -2.44
N ASP A 42 10.24 -18.39 -3.32
CA ASP A 42 10.73 -17.60 -4.45
C ASP A 42 10.78 -16.10 -4.12
N ALA A 43 11.66 -15.37 -4.82
CA ALA A 43 11.84 -13.94 -4.63
C ALA A 43 10.57 -13.12 -4.88
N ALA A 44 9.71 -13.54 -5.81
CA ALA A 44 8.47 -12.82 -6.10
C ALA A 44 7.46 -12.97 -4.94
N SER A 45 7.42 -14.13 -4.28
CA SER A 45 6.64 -14.33 -3.06
C SER A 45 7.09 -13.40 -1.93
N ILE A 46 8.40 -13.24 -1.72
CA ILE A 46 8.96 -12.27 -0.76
C ILE A 46 8.55 -10.84 -1.12
N ILE A 47 8.72 -10.44 -2.39
CA ILE A 47 8.37 -9.09 -2.87
C ILE A 47 6.88 -8.81 -2.67
N ASN A 48 6.02 -9.73 -3.10
CA ASN A 48 4.57 -9.61 -2.93
C ASN A 48 4.19 -9.43 -1.45
N CYS A 49 4.91 -10.11 -0.56
CA CYS A 49 4.64 -10.00 0.87
C CYS A 49 4.98 -8.62 1.42
N PHE A 50 6.14 -8.07 1.07
CA PHE A 50 6.51 -6.71 1.47
C PHE A 50 5.59 -5.65 0.86
N VAL A 51 5.21 -5.80 -0.42
CA VAL A 51 4.24 -4.90 -1.06
C VAL A 51 2.91 -4.96 -0.32
N HIS A 52 2.42 -6.17 0.00
CA HIS A 52 1.16 -6.33 0.73
C HIS A 52 1.22 -5.73 2.13
N GLN A 53 2.30 -5.97 2.87
CA GLN A 53 2.51 -5.35 4.19
C GLN A 53 2.60 -3.82 4.09
N GLY A 54 3.32 -3.29 3.10
CA GLY A 54 3.39 -1.86 2.85
C GLY A 54 2.00 -1.27 2.61
N LEU A 55 1.18 -1.90 1.75
CA LEU A 55 -0.20 -1.47 1.50
C LEU A 55 -1.08 -1.55 2.75
N MET A 56 -0.95 -2.61 3.54
CA MET A 56 -1.70 -2.78 4.78
C MET A 56 -1.31 -1.75 5.85
N ASN A 57 -0.02 -1.46 5.98
CA ASN A 57 0.49 -0.44 6.90
C ASN A 57 0.06 0.97 6.45
N ASN A 58 0.01 1.21 5.13
CA ASN A 58 -0.45 2.49 4.58
C ASN A 58 -1.97 2.62 4.50
N LYS A 59 -2.73 1.56 4.85
CA LYS A 59 -4.20 1.55 4.80
C LYS A 59 -4.83 2.68 5.62
N ALA A 60 -4.22 3.07 6.74
CA ALA A 60 -4.69 4.20 7.53
C ALA A 60 -4.51 5.54 6.80
N ALA A 61 -3.39 5.73 6.09
CA ALA A 61 -3.15 6.94 5.29
C ALA A 61 -4.05 6.99 4.06
N VAL A 62 -4.22 5.86 3.36
CA VAL A 62 -5.14 5.75 2.23
C VAL A 62 -6.57 6.05 2.65
N LYS A 63 -7.05 5.50 3.77
CA LYS A 63 -8.38 5.82 4.31
C LYS A 63 -8.56 7.29 4.67
N ARG A 64 -7.50 7.95 5.16
CA ARG A 64 -7.54 9.40 5.45
C ARG A 64 -7.69 10.22 4.18
N LEU A 65 -6.97 9.85 3.11
CA LEU A 65 -7.12 10.48 1.79
C LEU A 65 -8.51 10.24 1.20
N GLU A 66 -9.02 9.01 1.25
CA GLU A 66 -10.38 8.68 0.79
C GLU A 66 -11.46 9.46 1.57
N PHE A 67 -11.30 9.57 2.89
CA PHE A 67 -12.20 10.38 3.72
C PHE A 67 -12.13 11.86 3.32
N ALA A 68 -10.93 12.40 3.14
CA ALA A 68 -10.74 13.78 2.72
C ALA A 68 -11.39 14.05 1.36
N GLU A 69 -11.18 13.18 0.37
CA GLU A 69 -11.83 13.29 -0.95
C GLU A 69 -13.35 13.20 -0.86
N HIS A 70 -13.88 12.27 -0.05
CA HIS A 70 -15.32 12.12 0.13
C HIS A 70 -15.93 13.36 0.78
N ALA A 71 -15.30 13.88 1.83
CA ALA A 71 -15.74 15.09 2.51
C ALA A 71 -15.68 16.32 1.59
N ARG A 72 -14.64 16.45 0.75
CA ARG A 72 -14.59 17.50 -0.31
C ARG A 72 -15.76 17.39 -1.28
N LYS A 73 -16.08 16.17 -1.74
CA LYS A 73 -17.22 15.94 -2.65
C LYS A 73 -18.57 16.30 -2.01
N VAL A 74 -18.78 15.95 -0.75
CA VAL A 74 -20.01 16.30 -0.01
C VAL A 74 -20.12 17.82 0.17
N MET A 75 -19.06 18.50 0.61
CA MET A 75 -19.06 19.95 0.80
C MET A 75 -19.33 20.70 -0.52
N LYS A 76 -18.73 20.26 -1.62
CA LYS A 76 -18.99 20.79 -2.96
C LYS A 76 -20.45 20.56 -3.39
N GLY A 77 -21.00 19.38 -3.11
CA GLY A 77 -22.41 19.04 -3.37
C GLY A 77 -23.41 19.89 -2.56
N GLN A 78 -22.99 20.41 -1.40
CA GLN A 78 -23.76 21.34 -0.57
C GLN A 78 -23.57 22.81 -0.98
N GLY A 79 -22.83 23.09 -2.06
CA GLY A 79 -22.62 24.45 -2.58
C GLY A 79 -21.56 25.26 -1.82
N ILE A 80 -20.73 24.61 -1.01
CA ILE A 80 -19.60 25.28 -0.33
C ILE A 80 -18.53 25.60 -1.37
N ASN A 81 -18.02 26.84 -1.35
CA ASN A 81 -16.97 27.29 -2.27
C ASN A 81 -15.67 26.49 -2.06
N GLN A 82 -14.99 26.16 -3.16
CA GLN A 82 -13.75 25.41 -3.19
C GLN A 82 -12.66 26.06 -2.33
N ASP A 83 -12.56 27.39 -2.33
CA ASP A 83 -11.59 28.14 -1.52
C ASP A 83 -11.78 27.87 -0.01
N THR A 84 -13.03 27.78 0.44
CA THR A 84 -13.37 27.48 1.84
C THR A 84 -13.09 26.02 2.19
N ILE A 85 -13.37 25.11 1.25
CA ILE A 85 -13.04 23.69 1.41
C ILE A 85 -11.52 23.53 1.58
N ASP A 86 -10.73 24.17 0.71
CA ASP A 86 -9.28 24.09 0.75
C ASP A 86 -8.72 24.69 2.05
N GLU A 87 -9.27 25.81 2.53
CA GLU A 87 -8.88 26.41 3.82
C GLU A 87 -9.16 25.48 5.02
N ILE A 88 -10.28 24.74 5.01
CA ILE A 88 -10.63 23.76 6.04
C ILE A 88 -9.62 22.61 6.06
N PHE A 89 -9.28 22.07 4.89
CA PHE A 89 -8.33 20.94 4.81
C PHE A 89 -6.89 21.35 5.14
N ILE A 90 -6.48 22.57 4.78
CA ILE A 90 -5.19 23.15 5.18
C ILE A 90 -5.09 23.26 6.71
N LYS A 91 -6.15 23.74 7.39
CA LYS A 91 -6.18 23.83 8.87
C LYS A 91 -6.23 22.47 9.58
N LEU A 92 -6.73 21.44 8.90
CA LEU A 92 -6.78 20.06 9.43
C LEU A 92 -5.49 19.26 9.18
N GLY A 93 -4.52 19.83 8.46
CA GLY A 93 -3.21 19.19 8.22
C GLY A 93 -3.28 17.98 7.29
N SER A 94 -4.19 17.98 6.31
CA SER A 94 -4.33 16.93 5.29
C SER A 94 -4.05 17.47 3.88
#